data_AF-A0A0T5ZYM2-F1
#
_entry.id   AF-A0A0T5ZYM2-F1
#
_cell.length_a   1.000
_cell.length_b   1.000
_cell.length_c   1.000
_cell.angle_alpha   90.00
_cell.angle_beta   90.00
_cell.angle_gamma   90.00
#
_symmetry.space_group_name_H-M   'P 1'
#
loop_
_entity.id
_entity.type
_entity.pdbx_description
1 polymer ?
#
loop_
_entity_poly.entity_id
_entity_poly.type
_entity_poly.pdbx_seq_one_letter_code
_entity_poly.pdbx_strand_id
1 'polypeptide(L)'
;MNDDHLFRVILIVGSIVLLPIVAYHRLKSQATGEKLDRRQEGLFILCTLRPVGVVGMLGLVAYMVNPSWMVWSSVPLPATLRWTGVGVGVIAGALLIWTLRSLGKNLTDTVVTRREHTLVTTGPYRWVRHPFYVSLALCVAANSLATANWFI
;
A
#
# COMPACT_ATOMS: atom_id res chain seq x y z
N MET A 1 -13.19 -6.41 -24.18
CA MET A 1 -11.87 -5.87 -24.55
C MET A 1 -11.63 -4.43 -24.04
N ASN A 2 -12.68 -3.64 -23.72
CA ASN A 2 -12.52 -2.28 -23.15
C ASN A 2 -12.24 -2.25 -21.64
N ASP A 3 -12.77 -3.19 -20.87
CA ASP A 3 -12.76 -3.09 -19.41
C ASP A 3 -11.36 -3.23 -18.79
N ASP A 4 -10.52 -4.12 -19.32
CA ASP A 4 -9.15 -4.32 -18.83
C ASP A 4 -8.28 -3.06 -18.99
N HIS A 5 -8.48 -2.34 -20.10
CA HIS A 5 -7.81 -1.06 -20.32
C HIS A 5 -8.28 -0.02 -19.30
N LEU A 6 -9.58 0.04 -19.01
CA LEU A 6 -10.14 0.97 -18.01
C LEU A 6 -9.59 0.69 -16.60
N PHE A 7 -9.60 -0.56 -16.14
CA PHE A 7 -9.04 -0.92 -14.83
C PHE A 7 -7.54 -0.59 -14.74
N ARG A 8 -6.79 -0.86 -15.81
CA ARG A 8 -5.36 -0.48 -15.89
C ARG A 8 -5.16 1.03 -15.77
N VAL A 9 -5.95 1.84 -16.49
CA VAL A 9 -5.87 3.30 -16.41
C VAL A 9 -6.21 3.80 -15.00
N ILE A 10 -7.28 3.27 -14.39
CA ILE A 10 -7.67 3.62 -13.01
C ILE A 10 -6.54 3.35 -12.03
N LEU A 11 -5.90 2.19 -12.13
CA LEU A 11 -4.77 1.82 -11.27
C LEU A 11 -3.57 2.76 -11.48
N ILE A 12 -3.22 3.07 -12.72
CA ILE A 12 -2.14 4.01 -13.04
C ILE A 12 -2.42 5.39 -12.44
N VAL A 13 -3.63 5.92 -12.65
CA VAL A 13 -4.04 7.23 -12.10
C VAL A 13 -4.02 7.19 -10.56
N GLY A 14 -4.55 6.13 -9.96
CA GLY A 14 -4.53 5.92 -8.51
C GLY A 14 -3.10 5.90 -7.95
N SER A 15 -2.18 5.21 -8.63
CA SER A 15 -0.75 5.18 -8.25
C SER A 15 -0.09 6.54 -8.42
N ILE A 16 -0.36 7.28 -9.50
CA ILE A 16 0.16 8.63 -9.73
C ILE A 16 -0.33 9.60 -8.64
N VAL A 17 -1.54 9.41 -8.12
CA VAL A 17 -2.07 10.23 -7.01
C VAL A 17 -1.47 9.81 -5.66
N LEU A 18 -1.48 8.51 -5.35
CA LEU A 18 -1.10 8.02 -4.02
C LEU A 18 0.42 8.01 -3.79
N LEU A 19 1.22 7.58 -4.77
CA LEU A 19 2.66 7.40 -4.58
C LEU A 19 3.37 8.71 -4.18
N PRO A 20 3.11 9.87 -4.80
CA PRO A 20 3.71 11.14 -4.38
C PRO A 20 3.32 11.54 -2.95
N ILE A 21 2.06 11.29 -2.54
CA ILE A 21 1.61 11.61 -1.18
C ILE A 21 2.31 10.72 -0.15
N VAL A 22 2.39 9.41 -0.41
CA VAL A 22 3.11 8.46 0.43
C VAL A 22 4.59 8.83 0.50
N ALA A 23 5.23 9.11 -0.64
CA ALA A 23 6.62 9.51 -0.73
C ALA A 23 6.88 10.81 0.06
N TYR A 24 6.03 11.83 -0.11
CA TYR A 24 6.11 13.08 0.65
C TYR A 24 6.09 12.84 2.17
N HIS A 25 5.12 12.07 2.66
CA HIS A 25 5.02 11.78 4.09
C HIS A 25 6.20 10.95 4.62
N ARG A 26 6.71 10.00 3.82
CA ARG A 26 7.91 9.22 4.18
C ARG A 26 9.17 10.08 4.23
N LEU A 27 9.42 10.89 3.21
CA LEU A 27 10.57 11.80 3.15
C LEU A 27 10.51 12.83 4.29
N LYS A 28 9.32 13.41 4.52
CA LYS A 28 9.10 14.35 5.64
C LYS A 28 9.36 13.72 7.00
N SER A 29 9.00 12.45 7.19
CA SER A 29 9.35 11.75 8.43
C SER A 29 10.86 11.51 8.55
N GLN A 30 11.54 11.15 7.46
CA GLN A 30 12.99 10.94 7.46
C GLN A 30 13.80 12.22 7.68
N ALA A 31 13.22 13.39 7.44
CA ALA A 31 13.85 14.68 7.73
C ALA A 31 14.17 14.90 9.23
N THR A 32 13.69 14.03 10.12
CA THR A 32 14.08 14.01 11.55
C THR A 32 15.56 13.69 11.78
N GLY A 33 16.27 13.10 10.80
CA GLY A 33 17.71 12.80 10.89
C GLY A 33 18.09 11.68 11.86
N GLU A 34 17.12 11.15 12.62
CA GLU A 34 17.32 10.04 13.54
C GLU A 34 17.57 8.74 12.76
N LYS A 35 18.72 8.09 13.02
CA LYS A 35 19.05 6.79 12.46
C LYS A 35 18.30 5.70 13.21
N LEU A 36 17.42 4.98 12.51
CA LEU A 36 16.72 3.81 13.03
C LEU A 36 17.51 2.54 12.69
N ASP A 37 17.80 1.73 13.71
CA ASP A 37 18.53 0.48 13.54
C ASP A 37 17.60 -0.66 13.08
N ARG A 38 17.54 -0.87 11.77
CA ARG A 38 16.71 -1.90 11.13
C ARG A 38 17.08 -3.34 11.51
N ARG A 39 18.24 -3.58 12.12
CA ARG A 39 18.60 -4.94 12.59
C ARG A 39 17.71 -5.40 13.75
N GLN A 40 17.12 -4.47 14.49
CA GLN A 40 16.20 -4.77 15.59
C GLN A 40 14.85 -5.32 15.13
N GLU A 41 14.51 -5.24 13.84
CA GLU A 41 13.28 -5.81 13.28
C GLU A 41 13.30 -7.35 13.26
N GLY A 42 14.48 -7.94 13.43
CA GLY A 42 14.69 -9.37 13.31
C GLY A 42 14.83 -9.82 11.86
N LEU A 43 15.63 -10.88 11.66
CA LEU A 43 15.94 -11.43 10.34
C LEU A 43 14.68 -11.84 9.56
N PHE A 44 13.65 -12.29 10.27
CA PHE A 44 12.39 -12.72 9.68
C PHE A 44 11.73 -11.61 8.84
N ILE A 45 11.56 -10.40 9.38
CA ILE A 45 10.90 -9.29 8.67
C ILE A 45 11.74 -8.87 7.45
N LEU A 46 13.06 -8.83 7.60
CA LEU A 46 14.00 -8.47 6.54
C LEU A 46 14.02 -9.48 5.39
N CYS A 47 13.96 -10.78 5.69
CA CYS A 47 14.07 -11.85 4.70
C CYS A 47 12.73 -12.31 4.12
N THR A 48 11.59 -11.94 4.71
CA THR A 48 10.27 -12.41 4.24
C THR A 48 9.39 -11.25 3.79
N LEU A 49 8.92 -10.43 4.72
CA LEU A 49 7.85 -9.45 4.49
C LEU A 49 8.25 -8.36 3.48
N ARG A 50 9.51 -7.89 3.54
CA ARG A 50 10.02 -6.89 2.58
C ARG A 50 10.17 -7.46 1.16
N PRO A 51 10.86 -8.59 0.93
CA PRO A 51 10.90 -9.23 -0.38
C PRO A 51 9.51 -9.52 -0.95
N VAL A 52 8.60 -10.08 -0.13
CA VAL A 52 7.21 -10.36 -0.57
C VAL A 52 6.50 -9.09 -1.01
N GLY A 53 6.61 -8.00 -0.22
CA GLY A 53 6.02 -6.71 -0.59
C GLY A 53 6.61 -6.11 -1.86
N VAL A 54 7.93 -6.24 -2.07
CA VAL A 54 8.60 -5.78 -3.30
C VAL A 54 8.14 -6.61 -4.50
N VAL A 55 8.07 -7.92 -4.37
CA VAL A 55 7.59 -8.83 -5.43
C VAL A 55 6.15 -8.53 -5.82
N GLY A 56 5.26 -8.30 -4.84
CA GLY A 56 3.88 -7.87 -5.11
C GLY A 56 3.81 -6.52 -5.82
N MET A 57 4.60 -5.53 -5.39
CA MET A 57 4.67 -4.23 -6.05
C MET A 57 5.20 -4.35 -7.49
N LEU A 58 6.20 -5.18 -7.73
CA LEU A 58 6.71 -5.46 -9.08
C LEU A 58 5.66 -6.14 -9.95
N GLY A 59 4.86 -7.06 -9.41
CA GLY A 59 3.72 -7.67 -10.10
C GLY A 59 2.66 -6.63 -10.50
N LEU A 60 2.33 -5.70 -9.60
CA LEU A 60 1.40 -4.61 -9.90
C LEU A 60 1.94 -3.68 -11.00
N VAL A 61 3.23 -3.31 -10.93
CA VAL A 61 3.89 -2.51 -11.97
C VAL A 61 3.93 -3.26 -13.31
N ALA A 62 4.24 -4.55 -13.30
CA ALA A 62 4.24 -5.39 -14.49
C ALA A 62 2.85 -5.39 -15.16
N TYR A 63 1.77 -5.53 -14.39
CA TYR A 63 0.41 -5.41 -14.91
C TYR A 63 0.13 -4.03 -15.51
N MET A 64 0.53 -2.94 -14.83
CA MET A 64 0.33 -1.57 -15.31
C MET A 64 1.12 -1.26 -16.59
N VAL A 65 2.28 -1.87 -16.79
CA VAL A 65 3.10 -1.72 -18.00
C VAL A 65 2.53 -2.58 -19.13
N ASN A 66 2.26 -3.86 -18.86
CA ASN A 66 1.66 -4.76 -19.82
C ASN A 66 0.91 -5.90 -19.11
N PRO A 67 -0.44 -5.90 -19.13
CA PRO A 67 -1.24 -6.95 -18.50
C PRO A 67 -0.91 -8.36 -19.01
N SER A 68 -0.39 -8.51 -20.23
CA SER A 68 -0.03 -9.81 -20.79
C SER A 68 1.05 -10.54 -19.99
N TRP A 69 1.93 -9.81 -19.29
CA TRP A 69 2.96 -10.39 -18.42
C TRP A 69 2.40 -11.07 -17.18
N MET A 70 1.15 -10.75 -16.82
CA MET A 70 0.48 -11.26 -15.61
C MET A 70 -0.70 -12.20 -15.95
N VAL A 71 -0.83 -12.65 -17.20
CA VAL A 71 -1.90 -13.56 -17.62
C VAL A 71 -1.83 -14.91 -16.91
N TRP A 72 -0.62 -15.40 -16.60
CA TRP A 72 -0.40 -16.66 -15.89
C TRP A 72 -1.02 -16.70 -14.48
N SER A 73 -1.27 -15.52 -13.88
CA SER A 73 -1.91 -15.37 -12.58
C SER A 73 -3.31 -14.76 -12.64
N SER A 74 -3.89 -14.66 -13.85
CA SER A 74 -5.25 -14.15 -14.03
C SER A 74 -6.30 -15.12 -13.46
N VAL A 75 -7.37 -14.55 -12.90
CA VAL A 75 -8.53 -15.26 -12.38
C VAL A 75 -9.79 -14.72 -13.06
N PRO A 76 -10.72 -15.56 -13.52
CA PRO A 76 -11.96 -15.09 -14.10
C PRO A 76 -12.86 -14.47 -13.02
N LEU A 77 -12.80 -13.15 -12.86
CA LEU A 77 -13.68 -12.39 -11.96
C LEU A 77 -14.73 -11.59 -12.74
N PRO A 78 -15.98 -11.54 -12.25
CA PRO A 78 -16.99 -10.68 -12.85
C PRO A 78 -16.64 -9.20 -12.67
N ALA A 79 -17.04 -8.36 -13.62
CA ALA A 79 -16.73 -6.93 -13.60
C ALA A 79 -17.22 -6.22 -12.32
N THR A 80 -18.35 -6.65 -11.76
CA THR A 80 -18.88 -6.14 -10.49
C THR A 80 -17.86 -6.28 -9.36
N LEU A 81 -17.23 -7.44 -9.22
CA LEU A 81 -16.25 -7.69 -8.18
C LEU A 81 -14.97 -6.87 -8.39
N ARG A 82 -14.53 -6.70 -9.64
CA ARG A 82 -13.39 -5.82 -9.98
C ARG A 82 -13.66 -4.36 -9.62
N TRP A 83 -14.89 -3.87 -9.87
CA TRP A 83 -15.32 -2.53 -9.45
C TRP A 83 -15.42 -2.38 -7.93
N THR A 84 -15.79 -3.43 -7.20
CA THR A 84 -15.67 -3.38 -5.73
C THR A 84 -14.22 -3.19 -5.30
N GLY A 85 -13.27 -3.82 -5.98
CA GLY A 85 -11.84 -3.59 -5.79
C GLY A 85 -11.45 -2.12 -5.95
N VAL A 86 -11.94 -1.46 -7.00
CA VAL A 86 -11.73 -0.01 -7.20
C VAL A 86 -12.30 0.80 -6.04
N GLY A 87 -13.54 0.54 -5.62
CA GLY A 87 -14.17 1.22 -4.49
C GLY A 87 -13.40 1.04 -3.18
N VAL A 88 -12.99 -0.20 -2.88
CA VAL A 88 -12.14 -0.52 -1.72
C VAL A 88 -10.80 0.19 -1.82
N GLY A 89 -10.20 0.26 -3.02
CA GLY A 89 -8.93 0.96 -3.25
C GLY A 89 -9.01 2.46 -2.95
N VAL A 90 -10.11 3.12 -3.32
CA VAL A 90 -10.35 4.54 -2.99
C VAL A 90 -10.44 4.74 -1.48
N ILE A 91 -11.21 3.89 -0.78
CA ILE A 91 -11.36 3.94 0.68
C ILE A 91 -10.02 3.67 1.35
N ALA A 92 -9.28 2.66 0.89
CA ALA A 92 -7.96 2.30 1.40
C ALA A 92 -6.96 3.44 1.22
N GLY A 93 -6.94 4.08 0.06
CA GLY A 93 -6.11 5.26 -0.22
C GLY A 93 -6.45 6.43 0.69
N ALA A 94 -7.74 6.74 0.88
CA ALA A 94 -8.17 7.79 1.80
C ALA A 94 -7.76 7.49 3.25
N LEU A 95 -7.97 6.25 3.72
CA LEU A 95 -7.55 5.81 5.05
C LEU A 95 -6.02 5.85 5.22
N LEU A 96 -5.27 5.48 4.19
CA LEU A 96 -3.81 5.55 4.18
C LEU A 96 -3.34 7.01 4.32
N ILE A 97 -3.90 7.93 3.54
CA ILE A 97 -3.57 9.36 3.64
C ILE A 97 -3.90 9.90 5.03
N TRP A 98 -5.08 9.56 5.57
CA TRP A 98 -5.48 9.98 6.91
C TRP A 98 -4.51 9.45 7.98
N THR A 99 -4.11 8.20 7.86
CA THR A 99 -3.16 7.55 8.77
C THR A 99 -1.77 8.19 8.70
N LEU A 100 -1.26 8.46 7.50
CA LEU A 100 0.03 9.12 7.28
C LEU A 100 0.04 10.55 7.85
N ARG A 101 -1.07 11.28 7.73
CA ARG A 101 -1.25 12.61 8.34
C ARG A 101 -1.27 12.53 9.86
N SER A 102 -1.96 11.56 10.44
CA SER A 102 -2.03 11.36 11.90
C SER A 102 -0.70 10.94 12.50
N LEU A 103 0.07 10.07 11.84
CA LEU A 103 1.40 9.66 12.30
C LEU A 103 2.42 10.80 12.28
N GLY A 104 2.44 11.61 11.20
CA GLY A 104 3.39 12.71 11.05
C GLY A 104 4.84 12.25 11.24
N LYS A 105 5.53 12.82 12.23
CA LYS A 105 6.93 12.49 12.57
C LYS A 105 7.10 11.09 13.16
N ASN A 106 6.06 10.51 13.75
CA ASN A 106 6.10 9.15 14.32
C ASN A 106 6.10 8.06 13.24
N LEU A 107 5.89 8.40 11.96
CA LEU A 107 5.95 7.43 10.87
C LEU A 107 7.35 6.85 10.72
N THR A 108 7.48 5.53 10.78
CA THR A 108 8.74 4.83 10.53
C THR A 108 8.57 3.86 9.35
N ASP A 109 9.67 3.60 8.62
CA ASP A 109 9.76 2.54 7.60
C ASP A 109 10.15 1.17 8.20
N THR A 110 10.28 1.13 9.52
CA THR A 110 10.68 0.00 10.34
C THR A 110 9.74 -0.18 11.52
N VAL A 111 9.69 -1.38 12.10
CA VAL A 111 8.97 -1.62 13.37
C VAL A 111 9.65 -0.93 14.58
N VAL A 112 10.87 -0.45 14.40
CA VAL A 112 11.60 0.31 15.43
C VAL A 112 10.97 1.68 15.61
N THR A 113 10.62 2.00 16.86
CA THR A 113 10.10 3.31 17.25
C THR A 113 11.22 4.34 17.39
N ARG A 114 10.88 5.61 17.14
CA ARG A 114 11.75 6.75 17.43
C ARG A 114 11.99 6.91 18.93
N ARG A 115 13.12 7.49 19.33
CA ARG A 115 13.44 7.82 20.73
C ARG A 115 12.38 8.70 21.36
N GLU A 116 11.94 9.73 20.65
CA GLU A 116 10.90 10.67 21.07
C GLU A 116 9.54 10.34 20.43
N HIS A 117 9.24 9.05 20.23
CA HIS A 117 7.93 8.68 19.69
C HIS A 117 6.82 9.05 20.68
N THR A 118 5.72 9.55 20.15
CA THR A 118 4.51 9.82 20.93
C THR A 118 3.39 8.89 20.50
N LEU A 119 2.58 8.45 21.47
CA LEU A 119 1.41 7.64 21.16
C LEU A 119 0.37 8.50 20.45
N VAL A 120 0.03 8.14 19.21
CA VAL A 120 -1.02 8.81 18.43
C VAL A 120 -2.35 8.14 18.72
N THR A 121 -3.29 8.88 19.31
CA THR A 121 -4.66 8.43 19.60
C THR A 121 -5.73 9.20 18.81
N THR A 122 -5.31 10.10 17.93
CA THR A 122 -6.19 10.96 17.12
C THR A 122 -6.32 10.46 15.68
N GLY A 123 -7.35 10.93 14.96
CA GLY A 123 -7.65 10.45 13.61
C GLY A 123 -8.09 8.99 13.63
N PRO A 124 -7.65 8.13 12.69
CA PRO A 124 -8.12 6.75 12.59
C PRO A 124 -7.71 5.89 13.79
N TYR A 125 -6.66 6.32 14.52
CA TYR A 125 -6.13 5.63 15.70
C TYR A 125 -7.08 5.62 16.90
N ARG A 126 -8.12 6.44 16.92
CA ARG A 126 -9.15 6.40 17.99
C ARG A 126 -10.07 5.18 17.91
N TRP A 127 -10.15 4.54 16.74
CA TRP A 127 -11.04 3.38 16.51
C TRP A 127 -10.26 2.07 16.36
N VAL A 128 -9.09 2.13 15.72
CA VAL A 128 -8.29 0.93 15.40
C VAL A 128 -6.85 1.20 15.81
N ARG A 129 -6.17 0.23 16.43
CA ARG A 129 -4.76 0.37 16.88
C ARG A 129 -3.77 0.43 15.72
N HIS A 130 -4.09 -0.23 14.60
CA HIS A 130 -3.20 -0.37 13.45
C HIS A 130 -3.88 -0.01 12.11
N PRO A 131 -4.41 1.21 11.94
CA PRO A 131 -5.12 1.62 10.72
C PRO A 131 -4.20 1.65 9.49
N PHE A 132 -2.89 1.81 9.68
CA PHE A 132 -1.90 1.75 8.61
C PHE A 132 -1.87 0.37 7.96
N TYR A 133 -1.77 -0.70 8.76
CA TYR A 133 -1.76 -2.07 8.24
C TYR A 133 -3.11 -2.45 7.62
N VAL A 134 -4.22 -1.96 8.18
CA VAL A 134 -5.55 -2.12 7.56
C VAL A 134 -5.58 -1.48 6.17
N SER A 135 -5.09 -0.23 6.04
CA SER A 135 -5.07 0.45 4.75
C SER A 135 -4.20 -0.28 3.71
N LEU A 136 -3.05 -0.82 4.11
CA LEU A 136 -2.18 -1.60 3.22
C LEU A 136 -2.84 -2.91 2.80
N ALA A 137 -3.45 -3.65 3.73
CA ALA A 137 -4.14 -4.90 3.43
C ALA A 137 -5.32 -4.66 2.47
N LEU A 138 -6.09 -3.59 2.69
CA LEU A 138 -7.16 -3.19 1.78
C LEU A 138 -6.63 -2.76 0.40
N CYS A 139 -5.50 -2.07 0.32
CA CYS A 139 -4.85 -1.74 -0.96
C CYS A 139 -4.44 -3.01 -1.72
N VAL A 140 -3.84 -4.00 -1.06
CA VAL A 140 -3.46 -5.28 -1.70
C VAL A 140 -4.72 -5.99 -2.22
N ALA A 141 -5.73 -6.18 -1.37
CA ALA A 141 -6.98 -6.79 -1.78
C ALA A 141 -7.68 -6.03 -2.93
N ALA A 142 -7.68 -4.69 -2.88
CA ALA A 142 -8.24 -3.85 -3.92
C ALA A 142 -7.53 -4.03 -5.27
N ASN A 143 -6.20 -4.06 -5.27
CA ASN A 143 -5.41 -4.28 -6.47
C ASN A 143 -5.63 -5.68 -7.04
N SER A 144 -5.64 -6.71 -6.20
CA SER A 144 -5.94 -8.09 -6.57
C SER A 144 -7.29 -8.21 -7.29
N LEU A 145 -8.33 -7.61 -6.70
CA LEU A 145 -9.67 -7.59 -7.28
C LEU A 145 -9.75 -6.77 -8.58
N ALA A 146 -9.17 -5.57 -8.62
CA ALA A 146 -9.24 -4.70 -9.79
C ALA A 146 -8.50 -5.31 -11.00
N THR A 147 -7.34 -5.94 -10.75
CA THR A 147 -6.53 -6.62 -11.77
C THR A 147 -7.08 -8.00 -12.13
N ALA A 148 -7.98 -8.55 -11.33
CA ALA A 148 -8.45 -9.94 -11.42
C ALA A 148 -7.28 -10.92 -11.44
N ASN A 149 -6.38 -10.78 -10.48
CA ASN A 149 -5.11 -11.49 -10.44
C ASN A 149 -4.82 -11.99 -9.02
N TRP A 150 -4.53 -13.28 -8.84
CA TRP A 150 -4.33 -13.85 -7.50
C TRP A 150 -2.94 -13.57 -6.91
N PHE A 151 -1.97 -13.19 -7.74
CA PHE A 151 -0.60 -12.91 -7.31
C PHE A 151 -0.41 -11.46 -6.83
N ILE A 152 -1.16 -10.53 -7.45
CA ILE A 152 -1.20 -9.10 -7.10
C ILE A 152 -2.14 -8.90 -5.92
#